data_AF-A0A3A8L006-F1
#
_entry.id   AF-A0A3A8L006-F1
#
_cell.length_a   1.000
_cell.length_b   1.000
_cell.length_c   1.000
_cell.angle_alpha   90.00
_cell.angle_beta   90.00
_cell.angle_gamma   90.00
#
_symmetry.space_group_name_H-M   'P 1'
#
loop_
_entity.id
_entity.type
_entity.pdbx_description
1 polymer ?
#
loop_
_entity_poly.entity_id
_entity_poly.type
_entity_poly.pdbx_seq_one_letter_code
_entity_poly.pdbx_strand_id
1 'polypeptide(L)'
;MKEADQQKLLKYVGGTNLDLSGPARSALDKKLGSDAFKKADAGKQTAQLQKFLTDQPATPDVVAPQKDAFKDKRLPYKLHGPSNVKDIAFQGGKADAVKYEVEVDGKKIPVYLPKKADKTSTHSIDEVAKGLAALPKSSRALVKEVLVEGKPNPDDAYWAKEYNDPNFSSYMTAGADGVINVYPSKPKQSQDYLDGTMIHETGHTLSIKQWGDSDSDKRWDGWKAAIKSDGIVPSKYAKAAPGEDFGETLQLYQQVKGTPKEAEVRAMMPERFKIIDSLLAEKPKP
;
A
#
# COMPACT_ATOMS: atom_id res chain seq x y z
N MET A 1 2.75 -33.76 1.11
CA MET A 1 2.13 -32.42 0.95
C MET A 1 1.01 -32.52 -0.09
N LYS A 2 -0.09 -31.76 0.04
CA LYS A 2 -1.16 -31.74 -0.96
C LYS A 2 -0.69 -31.00 -2.23
N GLU A 3 -1.24 -31.35 -3.39
CA GLU A 3 -0.88 -30.71 -4.68
C GLU A 3 -1.08 -29.18 -4.65
N ALA A 4 -2.17 -28.70 -4.06
CA ALA A 4 -2.44 -27.27 -3.92
C ALA A 4 -1.35 -26.52 -3.12
N ASP A 5 -0.83 -27.13 -2.06
CA ASP A 5 0.26 -26.55 -1.25
C ASP A 5 1.57 -26.52 -2.08
N GLN A 6 1.85 -27.57 -2.87
CA GLN A 6 3.01 -27.61 -3.75
C GLN A 6 2.96 -26.50 -4.80
N GLN A 7 1.80 -26.33 -5.47
CA GLN A 7 1.61 -25.27 -6.44
C GLN A 7 1.75 -23.88 -5.80
N LYS A 8 1.21 -23.69 -4.60
CA LYS A 8 1.36 -22.44 -3.84
C LYS A 8 2.83 -22.16 -3.50
N LEU A 9 3.57 -23.17 -3.06
CA LEU A 9 5.01 -23.03 -2.80
C LEU A 9 5.77 -22.65 -4.06
N LEU A 10 5.54 -23.34 -5.17
CA LEU A 10 6.18 -23.05 -6.45
C LEU A 10 5.91 -21.61 -6.92
N LYS A 11 4.67 -21.13 -6.77
CA LYS A 11 4.33 -19.74 -7.08
C LYS A 11 5.05 -18.75 -6.15
N TYR A 12 5.10 -19.06 -4.86
CA TYR A 12 5.68 -18.18 -3.85
C TYR A 12 7.21 -18.07 -3.93
N VAL A 13 7.93 -19.14 -4.29
CA VAL A 13 9.41 -19.12 -4.35
C VAL A 13 10.00 -19.18 -5.76
N GLY A 14 9.19 -19.52 -6.77
CA GLY A 14 9.66 -19.79 -8.13
C GLY A 14 9.90 -18.55 -8.97
N GLY A 15 9.29 -17.42 -8.62
CA GLY A 15 9.34 -16.19 -9.40
C GLY A 15 10.62 -15.38 -9.22
N THR A 16 10.65 -14.13 -9.66
CA THR A 16 11.79 -13.20 -9.61
C THR A 16 11.40 -11.79 -9.12
N ASN A 17 10.19 -11.63 -8.59
CA ASN A 17 9.77 -10.45 -7.85
C ASN A 17 10.65 -10.27 -6.60
N LEU A 18 11.10 -9.04 -6.37
CA LEU A 18 12.07 -8.72 -5.33
C LEU A 18 11.44 -8.56 -3.94
N ASP A 19 10.12 -8.36 -3.86
CA ASP A 19 9.39 -8.14 -2.61
C ASP A 19 8.93 -9.46 -1.99
N LEU A 20 8.53 -10.43 -2.82
CA LEU A 20 7.94 -11.71 -2.38
C LEU A 20 8.85 -12.90 -2.74
N SER A 21 9.00 -13.21 -4.03
CA SER A 21 9.68 -14.44 -4.47
C SER A 21 11.14 -14.53 -4.08
N GLY A 22 11.90 -13.45 -4.25
CA GLY A 22 13.32 -13.39 -3.91
C GLY A 22 13.57 -13.74 -2.44
N PRO A 23 13.02 -12.96 -1.49
CA PRO A 23 13.15 -13.24 -0.06
C PRO A 23 12.61 -14.62 0.34
N ALA A 24 11.46 -15.04 -0.21
CA ALA A 24 10.86 -16.33 0.09
C ALA A 24 11.76 -17.49 -0.32
N ARG A 25 12.35 -17.44 -1.52
CA ARG A 25 13.31 -18.46 -1.97
C ARG A 25 14.54 -18.52 -1.08
N SER A 26 15.16 -17.39 -0.75
CA SER A 26 16.32 -17.37 0.15
C SER A 26 15.99 -17.97 1.53
N ALA A 27 14.80 -17.67 2.08
CA ALA A 27 14.36 -18.25 3.35
C ALA A 27 14.07 -19.75 3.25
N LEU A 28 13.49 -20.21 2.13
CA LEU A 28 13.28 -21.63 1.88
C LEU A 28 14.61 -22.36 1.74
N ASP A 29 15.57 -21.83 0.99
CA ASP A 29 16.90 -22.42 0.80
C ASP A 29 17.63 -22.62 2.14
N LYS A 30 17.60 -21.60 3.01
CA LYS A 30 18.13 -21.70 4.37
C LYS A 30 17.44 -22.83 5.16
N LYS A 31 16.12 -22.96 5.02
CA LYS A 31 15.34 -23.99 5.70
C LYS A 31 15.68 -25.39 5.20
N LEU A 32 15.73 -25.59 3.88
CA LEU A 32 16.13 -26.84 3.24
C LEU A 32 17.58 -27.22 3.56
N GLY A 33 18.46 -26.22 3.71
CA GLY A 33 19.84 -26.40 4.10
C GLY A 33 20.05 -26.81 5.57
N SER A 34 19.06 -26.63 6.44
CA SER A 34 19.18 -26.88 7.88
C SER A 34 19.24 -28.36 8.23
N ASP A 35 20.00 -28.69 9.28
CA ASP A 35 20.05 -30.05 9.84
C ASP A 35 18.67 -30.56 10.28
N ALA A 36 17.86 -29.67 10.86
CA ALA A 36 16.50 -29.99 11.29
C ALA A 36 15.60 -30.43 10.13
N PHE A 37 15.82 -29.91 8.92
CA PHE A 37 15.09 -30.35 7.73
C PHE A 37 15.70 -31.62 7.12
N LYS A 38 17.02 -31.67 6.97
CA LYS A 38 17.73 -32.79 6.34
C LYS A 38 17.61 -34.11 7.12
N LYS A 39 17.61 -34.04 8.45
CA LYS A 39 17.50 -35.22 9.33
C LYS A 39 16.05 -35.60 9.65
N ALA A 40 15.08 -34.78 9.26
CA ALA A 40 13.67 -35.07 9.46
C ALA A 40 13.18 -36.13 8.46
N ASP A 41 12.28 -37.00 8.91
CA ASP A 41 11.52 -37.88 8.02
C ASP A 41 10.59 -37.07 7.09
N ALA A 42 10.07 -37.73 6.05
CA ALA A 42 9.23 -37.09 5.03
C ALA A 42 7.97 -36.42 5.60
N GLY A 43 7.41 -36.95 6.69
CA GLY A 43 6.24 -36.37 7.36
C GLY A 43 6.59 -35.05 8.03
N LYS A 44 7.69 -35.02 8.79
CA LYS A 44 8.21 -33.81 9.42
C LYS A 44 8.67 -32.77 8.40
N GLN A 45 9.31 -33.18 7.30
CA GLN A 45 9.66 -32.28 6.20
C GLN A 45 8.41 -31.65 5.57
N THR A 46 7.36 -32.45 5.35
CA THR A 46 6.07 -31.94 4.85
C THR A 46 5.48 -30.89 5.79
N ALA A 47 5.38 -31.20 7.09
CA ALA A 47 4.86 -30.27 8.09
C ALA A 47 5.68 -28.98 8.16
N GLN A 48 7.00 -29.12 8.05
CA GLN A 48 7.94 -28.01 8.01
C GLN A 48 7.76 -27.08 6.81
N LEU A 49 7.44 -27.60 5.62
CA LEU A 49 7.17 -26.79 4.44
C LEU A 49 5.75 -26.18 4.46
N GLN A 50 4.77 -26.91 4.99
CA GLN A 50 3.43 -26.36 5.22
C GLN A 50 3.48 -25.20 6.20
N LYS A 51 4.24 -25.33 7.29
CA LYS A 51 4.49 -24.23 8.22
C LYS A 51 5.19 -23.05 7.54
N PHE A 52 6.14 -23.30 6.63
CA PHE A 52 6.78 -22.22 5.86
C PHE A 52 5.77 -21.44 5.01
N LEU A 53 4.82 -22.13 4.35
CA LEU A 53 3.73 -21.50 3.59
C LEU A 53 2.73 -20.74 4.46
N THR A 54 2.45 -21.23 5.66
CA THR A 54 1.53 -20.56 6.59
C THR A 54 2.19 -19.34 7.23
N ASP A 55 3.42 -19.47 7.71
CA ASP A 55 4.12 -18.40 8.42
C ASP A 55 4.60 -17.29 7.46
N GLN A 56 5.05 -17.68 6.26
CA GLN A 56 5.63 -16.82 5.23
C GLN A 56 6.74 -15.93 5.84
N PRO A 57 7.83 -16.54 6.37
CA PRO A 57 8.78 -15.85 7.24
C PRO A 57 9.60 -14.75 6.54
N ALA A 58 9.57 -14.71 5.22
CA ALA A 58 10.27 -13.70 4.41
C ALA A 58 9.35 -12.60 3.87
N THR A 59 8.09 -12.58 4.29
CA THR A 59 7.14 -11.51 3.94
C THR A 59 7.70 -10.16 4.45
N PRO A 60 7.73 -9.11 3.62
CA PRO A 60 8.22 -7.80 4.05
C PRO A 60 7.27 -7.19 5.09
N ASP A 61 7.76 -6.24 5.89
CA ASP A 61 6.93 -5.59 6.91
C ASP A 61 5.79 -4.79 6.27
N VAL A 62 6.09 -4.05 5.20
CA VAL A 62 5.15 -3.34 4.31
C VAL A 62 5.56 -3.57 2.85
N VAL A 63 4.63 -3.40 1.90
CA VAL A 63 4.96 -3.31 0.48
C VAL A 63 5.74 -2.00 0.29
N ALA A 64 7.04 -2.12 0.04
CA ALA A 64 7.88 -0.97 -0.26
C ALA A 64 8.06 -0.85 -1.78
N PRO A 65 7.81 0.32 -2.38
CA PRO A 65 8.08 0.55 -3.79
C PRO A 65 9.54 0.30 -4.13
N GLN A 66 9.76 -0.50 -5.16
CA GLN A 66 11.08 -0.63 -5.76
C GLN A 66 11.54 0.73 -6.30
N LYS A 67 12.86 0.93 -6.36
CA LYS A 67 13.44 2.16 -6.90
C LYS A 67 12.88 2.45 -8.29
N ASP A 68 12.43 3.69 -8.49
CA ASP A 68 11.84 4.20 -9.73
C ASP A 68 10.59 3.44 -10.22
N ALA A 69 9.94 2.61 -9.38
CA ALA A 69 8.80 1.76 -9.76
C ALA A 69 7.62 2.52 -10.41
N PHE A 70 7.46 3.79 -10.05
CA PHE A 70 6.38 4.64 -10.54
C PHE A 70 6.89 5.78 -11.44
N LYS A 71 8.20 5.91 -11.64
CA LYS A 71 8.80 7.04 -12.36
C LYS A 71 8.20 7.21 -13.76
N ASP A 72 8.10 6.12 -14.51
CA ASP A 72 7.57 6.12 -15.88
C ASP A 72 6.04 6.06 -15.95
N LYS A 73 5.39 5.92 -14.78
CA LYS A 73 3.92 5.93 -14.62
C LYS A 73 3.39 7.32 -14.26
N ARG A 74 4.27 8.24 -13.84
CA ARG A 74 3.91 9.63 -13.52
C ARG A 74 3.44 10.35 -14.79
N LEU A 75 2.22 10.85 -14.76
CA LEU A 75 1.72 11.72 -15.81
C LEU A 75 2.34 13.12 -15.73
N PRO A 76 2.38 13.88 -16.84
CA PRO A 76 2.67 15.31 -16.76
C PRO A 76 1.67 16.03 -15.85
N TYR A 77 2.16 17.02 -15.11
CA TYR A 77 1.32 17.82 -14.23
C TYR A 77 1.66 19.31 -14.33
N LYS A 78 0.72 20.16 -13.91
CA LYS A 78 0.91 21.60 -13.76
C LYS A 78 0.61 22.02 -12.33
N LEU A 79 1.34 23.02 -11.85
CA LEU A 79 1.09 23.65 -10.56
C LEU A 79 0.47 25.03 -10.78
N HIS A 80 -0.64 25.30 -10.10
CA HIS A 80 -1.27 26.61 -10.03
C HIS A 80 -1.16 27.18 -8.61
N GLY A 81 -0.91 28.48 -8.47
CA GLY A 81 -0.63 29.14 -7.18
C GLY A 81 0.82 29.64 -7.08
N PRO A 82 1.36 29.89 -5.86
CA PRO A 82 0.71 29.72 -4.56
C PRO A 82 -0.38 30.76 -4.27
N SER A 83 -1.34 30.40 -3.41
CA SER A 83 -2.27 31.35 -2.78
C SER A 83 -2.28 31.17 -1.26
N ASN A 84 -2.40 32.27 -0.51
CA ASN A 84 -2.45 32.23 0.95
C ASN A 84 -3.87 31.89 1.42
N VAL A 85 -4.01 30.94 2.34
CA VAL A 85 -5.29 30.60 2.97
C VAL A 85 -5.11 30.60 4.48
N LYS A 86 -6.09 31.10 5.22
CA LYS A 86 -6.06 31.16 6.68
C LYS A 86 -6.88 30.02 7.29
N ASP A 87 -6.51 29.64 8.51
CA ASP A 87 -7.29 28.75 9.38
C ASP A 87 -7.71 27.41 8.74
N ILE A 88 -6.84 26.81 7.91
CA ILE A 88 -7.05 25.46 7.37
C ILE A 88 -7.03 24.46 8.52
N ALA A 89 -8.02 23.58 8.55
CA ALA A 89 -8.14 22.50 9.53
C ALA A 89 -7.26 21.31 9.13
N PHE A 90 -5.99 21.36 9.52
CA PHE A 90 -5.11 20.19 9.49
C PHE A 90 -5.44 19.25 10.66
N GLN A 91 -5.06 17.98 10.56
CA GLN A 91 -5.22 17.00 11.64
C GLN A 91 -4.44 17.44 12.88
N GLY A 92 -3.23 17.98 12.71
CA GLY A 92 -2.43 18.56 13.81
C GLY A 92 -2.95 19.89 14.40
N GLY A 93 -4.12 20.36 13.97
CA GLY A 93 -4.78 21.60 14.40
C GLY A 93 -4.83 22.70 13.33
N LYS A 94 -5.62 23.76 13.57
CA LYS A 94 -5.78 24.85 12.60
C LYS A 94 -4.47 25.62 12.37
N ALA A 95 -4.17 25.94 11.11
CA ALA A 95 -3.03 26.77 10.75
C ALA A 95 -3.25 27.55 9.44
N ASP A 96 -2.54 28.66 9.29
CA ASP A 96 -2.40 29.32 8.00
C ASP A 96 -1.59 28.44 7.03
N ALA A 97 -2.03 28.42 5.78
CA ALA A 97 -1.47 27.57 4.74
C ALA A 97 -1.14 28.33 3.46
N VAL A 98 -0.35 27.68 2.62
CA VAL A 98 -0.20 27.96 1.20
C VAL A 98 -0.95 26.87 0.44
N LYS A 99 -1.89 27.28 -0.41
CA LYS A 99 -2.64 26.41 -1.30
C LYS A 99 -2.02 26.42 -2.70
N TYR A 100 -1.85 25.24 -3.27
CA TYR A 100 -1.61 25.01 -4.69
C TYR A 100 -2.77 24.20 -5.28
N GLU A 101 -2.96 24.28 -6.59
CA GLU A 101 -3.77 23.31 -7.33
C GLU A 101 -2.85 22.50 -8.24
N VAL A 102 -2.79 21.20 -8.01
CA VAL A 102 -2.06 20.27 -8.85
C VAL A 102 -3.02 19.78 -9.93
N GLU A 103 -2.71 20.08 -11.20
CA GLU A 103 -3.48 19.61 -12.34
C GLU A 103 -2.79 18.41 -12.97
N VAL A 104 -3.46 17.26 -12.99
CA VAL A 104 -3.01 16.03 -13.66
C VAL A 104 -4.16 15.50 -14.50
N ASP A 105 -3.93 15.27 -15.79
CA ASP A 105 -4.96 14.73 -16.70
C ASP A 105 -6.27 15.54 -16.66
N GLY A 106 -6.14 16.88 -16.63
CA GLY A 106 -7.24 17.83 -16.54
C GLY A 106 -7.95 17.93 -15.17
N LYS A 107 -7.67 17.01 -14.22
CA LYS A 107 -8.20 17.09 -12.85
C LYS A 107 -7.32 18.00 -12.01
N LYS A 108 -7.93 19.02 -11.39
CA LYS A 108 -7.27 19.88 -10.39
C LYS A 108 -7.54 19.36 -8.98
N ILE A 109 -6.48 19.15 -8.21
CA ILE A 109 -6.51 18.68 -6.83
C ILE A 109 -5.86 19.75 -5.95
N PRO A 110 -6.60 20.35 -5.00
CA PRO A 110 -6.02 21.31 -4.07
C PRO A 110 -5.07 20.61 -3.09
N VAL A 111 -3.91 21.23 -2.86
CA VAL A 111 -2.89 20.79 -1.92
C VAL A 111 -2.56 21.93 -0.98
N TYR A 112 -2.60 21.67 0.33
CA TYR A 112 -2.35 22.66 1.37
C TYR A 112 -1.09 22.32 2.13
N LEU A 113 -0.18 23.29 2.24
CA LEU A 113 1.04 23.20 3.04
C LEU A 113 0.98 24.27 4.13
N PRO A 114 1.20 23.95 5.42
CA PRO A 114 1.21 24.95 6.48
C PRO A 114 2.36 25.92 6.28
N LYS A 115 2.12 27.22 6.53
CA LYS A 115 3.19 28.24 6.46
C LYS A 115 4.28 28.04 7.50
N LYS A 116 3.92 27.38 8.60
CA LYS A 116 4.83 27.00 9.69
C LYS A 116 4.68 25.50 9.88
N ALA A 117 5.64 24.75 9.37
CA ALA A 117 5.83 23.35 9.74
C ALA A 117 6.87 23.28 10.86
N ASP A 118 6.72 22.32 11.77
CA ASP A 118 7.82 21.96 12.67
C ASP A 118 9.02 21.55 11.80
N LYS A 119 10.25 21.88 12.23
CA LYS A 119 11.53 21.71 11.49
C LYS A 119 11.82 20.26 11.07
N THR A 120 11.00 19.71 10.19
CA THR A 120 10.90 18.28 9.91
C THR A 120 10.63 18.06 8.43
N SER A 121 11.13 16.93 7.98
CA SER A 121 11.07 16.22 6.70
C SER A 121 9.71 16.14 5.97
N THR A 122 8.97 17.25 5.88
CA THR A 122 7.75 17.30 5.08
C THR A 122 8.07 17.21 3.59
N HIS A 123 7.10 16.73 2.82
CA HIS A 123 7.19 16.74 1.36
C HIS A 123 6.94 18.14 0.81
N SER A 124 7.72 18.53 -0.18
CA SER A 124 7.50 19.73 -0.98
C SER A 124 6.27 19.55 -1.88
N ILE A 125 5.74 20.67 -2.40
CA ILE A 125 4.65 20.64 -3.37
C ILE A 125 5.00 19.83 -4.64
N ASP A 126 6.26 19.88 -5.09
CA ASP A 126 6.72 19.13 -6.26
C ASP A 126 6.69 17.61 -6.03
N GLU A 127 7.09 17.16 -4.84
CA GLU A 127 7.04 15.74 -4.47
C GLU A 127 5.60 15.25 -4.35
N VAL A 128 4.71 16.04 -3.72
CA VAL A 128 3.28 15.70 -3.63
C VAL A 128 2.63 15.66 -5.01
N ALA A 129 2.98 16.59 -5.89
CA ALA A 129 2.47 16.62 -7.26
C ALA A 129 2.92 15.39 -8.08
N LYS A 130 4.18 14.96 -7.90
CA LYS A 130 4.67 13.69 -8.47
C LYS A 130 3.91 12.48 -7.95
N GLY A 131 3.60 12.43 -6.65
CA GLY A 131 2.77 11.37 -6.06
C GLY A 131 1.37 11.33 -6.67
N LEU A 132 0.69 12.48 -6.76
CA LEU A 132 -0.62 12.59 -7.42
C LEU A 132 -0.57 12.21 -8.92
N ALA A 133 0.55 12.51 -9.57
CA ALA A 133 0.80 12.14 -10.96
C ALA A 133 1.06 10.64 -11.16
N ALA A 134 1.61 9.95 -10.15
CA ALA A 134 1.83 8.50 -10.15
C ALA A 134 0.54 7.70 -9.93
N LEU A 135 -0.50 8.30 -9.33
CA LEU A 135 -1.76 7.63 -9.11
C LEU A 135 -2.40 7.16 -10.43
N PRO A 136 -2.93 5.91 -10.48
CA PRO A 136 -3.80 5.51 -11.58
C PRO A 136 -5.04 6.40 -11.61
N LYS A 137 -5.65 6.58 -12.78
CA LYS A 137 -6.77 7.50 -12.99
C LYS A 137 -7.93 7.27 -12.01
N SER A 138 -8.27 6.01 -11.71
CA SER A 138 -9.31 5.65 -10.74
C SER A 138 -8.96 6.12 -9.32
N SER A 139 -7.76 5.83 -8.81
CA SER A 139 -7.28 6.34 -7.51
C SER A 139 -7.26 7.86 -7.47
N ARG A 140 -6.70 8.50 -8.50
CA ARG A 140 -6.65 9.95 -8.60
C ARG A 140 -8.05 10.57 -8.60
N ALA A 141 -9.04 9.91 -9.20
CA ALA A 141 -10.43 10.38 -9.20
C ALA A 141 -11.04 10.43 -7.79
N LEU A 142 -10.57 9.59 -6.86
CA LEU A 142 -11.03 9.56 -5.46
C LEU A 142 -10.50 10.71 -4.61
N VAL A 143 -9.34 11.26 -4.96
CA VAL A 143 -8.69 12.32 -4.17
C VAL A 143 -9.46 13.62 -4.31
N LYS A 144 -9.92 14.16 -3.18
CA LYS A 144 -10.58 15.45 -3.07
C LYS A 144 -9.57 16.55 -2.79
N GLU A 145 -8.67 16.33 -1.83
CA GLU A 145 -7.58 17.26 -1.48
C GLU A 145 -6.46 16.54 -0.74
N VAL A 146 -5.29 17.19 -0.68
CA VAL A 146 -4.14 16.72 0.10
C VAL A 146 -3.74 17.77 1.13
N LEU A 147 -3.62 17.35 2.38
CA LEU A 147 -3.12 18.15 3.49
C LEU A 147 -1.70 17.67 3.82
N VAL A 148 -0.69 18.47 3.51
CA VAL A 148 0.67 18.20 3.98
C VAL A 148 0.76 18.72 5.40
N GLU A 149 0.83 17.82 6.37
CA GLU A 149 0.73 18.15 7.79
C GLU A 149 2.04 18.76 8.30
N GLY A 150 1.90 19.73 9.21
CA GLY A 150 3.05 20.40 9.84
C GLY A 150 3.56 19.68 11.10
N LYS A 151 2.83 18.67 11.57
CA LYS A 151 3.03 17.93 12.82
C LYS A 151 2.72 16.44 12.61
N PRO A 152 3.25 15.54 13.46
CA PRO A 152 2.84 14.13 13.46
C PRO A 152 1.33 13.95 13.65
N ASN A 153 0.82 12.78 13.30
CA ASN A 153 -0.57 12.44 13.48
C ASN A 153 -0.94 12.44 14.98
N PRO A 154 -1.92 13.25 15.43
CA PRO A 154 -2.32 13.26 16.84
C PRO A 154 -2.86 11.91 17.34
N ASP A 155 -3.33 11.05 16.42
CA ASP A 155 -3.90 9.74 16.76
C ASP A 155 -2.86 8.62 16.82
N ASP A 156 -1.57 8.89 16.60
CA ASP A 156 -0.51 7.88 16.64
C ASP A 156 -0.46 7.12 17.99
N ALA A 157 -0.76 7.79 19.11
CA ALA A 157 -0.80 7.14 20.42
C ALA A 157 -1.97 6.16 20.58
N TYR A 158 -3.05 6.35 19.82
CA TYR A 158 -4.16 5.40 19.76
C TYR A 158 -3.75 4.20 18.88
N TRP A 159 -3.25 4.45 17.67
CA TRP A 159 -2.84 3.40 16.73
C TRP A 159 -1.67 2.54 17.23
N ALA A 160 -0.73 3.13 17.97
CA ALA A 160 0.35 2.40 18.64
C ALA A 160 -0.19 1.31 19.58
N LYS A 161 -1.33 1.54 20.24
CA LYS A 161 -2.00 0.55 21.09
C LYS A 161 -2.75 -0.48 20.26
N GLU A 162 -3.50 -0.03 19.25
CA GLU A 162 -4.29 -0.91 18.37
C GLU A 162 -3.40 -1.91 17.63
N TYR A 163 -2.24 -1.45 17.14
CA TYR A 163 -1.27 -2.28 16.43
C TYR A 163 -0.25 -2.96 17.34
N ASN A 164 -0.30 -2.71 18.65
CA ASN A 164 0.67 -3.20 19.63
C ASN A 164 2.13 -2.89 19.20
N ASP A 165 2.35 -1.68 18.69
CA ASP A 165 3.65 -1.14 18.31
C ASP A 165 3.86 0.22 18.99
N PRO A 166 4.63 0.28 20.09
CA PRO A 166 4.86 1.53 20.81
C PRO A 166 5.66 2.57 20.01
N ASN A 167 6.27 2.18 18.88
CA ASN A 167 7.00 3.08 17.99
C ASN A 167 6.19 3.43 16.73
N PHE A 168 4.91 3.07 16.68
CA PHE A 168 4.06 3.38 15.53
C PHE A 168 4.01 4.88 15.28
N SER A 169 4.14 5.25 14.01
CA SER A 169 3.86 6.61 13.55
C SER A 169 3.28 6.57 12.15
N SER A 170 2.14 7.26 11.99
CA SER A 170 1.46 7.36 10.71
C SER A 170 2.29 8.22 9.77
N TYR A 171 2.57 7.69 8.58
CA TYR A 171 3.16 8.49 7.51
C TYR A 171 2.08 9.18 6.66
N MET A 172 0.97 8.48 6.37
CA MET A 172 -0.20 9.04 5.72
C MET A 172 -1.48 8.45 6.30
N THR A 173 -2.59 9.14 6.06
CA THR A 173 -3.94 8.61 6.26
C THR A 173 -4.85 9.13 5.15
N ALA A 174 -5.90 8.36 4.81
CA ALA A 174 -6.97 8.82 3.95
C ALA A 174 -8.36 8.39 4.43
N GLY A 175 -9.30 9.33 4.34
CA GLY A 175 -10.70 9.10 4.68
C GLY A 175 -11.58 8.74 3.47
N ALA A 176 -12.81 8.29 3.76
CA ALA A 176 -13.84 8.04 2.74
C ALA A 176 -14.19 9.27 1.89
N ASP A 177 -13.96 10.47 2.44
CA ASP A 177 -14.18 11.77 1.81
C ASP A 177 -13.11 12.15 0.79
N GLY A 178 -12.05 11.34 0.66
CA GLY A 178 -10.96 11.55 -0.29
C GLY A 178 -9.94 12.60 0.14
N VAL A 179 -9.93 12.98 1.42
CA VAL A 179 -8.86 13.81 2.00
C VAL A 179 -7.68 12.92 2.35
N ILE A 180 -6.50 13.25 1.83
CA ILE A 180 -5.24 12.56 2.16
C ILE A 180 -4.42 13.48 3.07
N ASN A 181 -3.99 12.98 4.23
CA ASN A 181 -3.07 13.67 5.13
C ASN A 181 -1.67 13.07 4.97
N VAL A 182 -0.66 13.92 4.80
CA VAL A 182 0.74 13.52 4.65
C VAL A 182 1.55 14.07 5.80
N TYR A 183 1.94 13.20 6.73
CA TYR A 183 2.63 13.58 7.96
C TYR A 183 4.15 13.67 7.78
N PRO A 184 4.84 14.52 8.57
CA PRO A 184 6.30 14.57 8.58
C PRO A 184 6.90 13.27 9.12
N SER A 185 7.92 12.73 8.45
CA SER A 185 8.59 11.49 8.87
C SER A 185 10.08 11.70 9.20
N LYS A 186 10.68 10.89 10.07
CA LYS A 186 12.15 10.94 10.30
C LYS A 186 12.76 9.54 10.18
N PRO A 187 13.58 9.26 9.15
CA PRO A 187 14.01 10.15 8.06
C PRO A 187 12.85 10.52 7.10
N LYS A 188 13.09 11.49 6.22
CA LYS A 188 12.17 11.80 5.12
C LYS A 188 12.01 10.58 4.22
N GLN A 189 10.78 10.22 3.88
CA GLN A 189 10.54 9.13 2.93
C GLN A 189 10.98 9.51 1.50
N SER A 190 11.35 8.50 0.72
CA SER A 190 11.73 8.70 -0.69
C SER A 190 10.51 9.05 -1.55
N GLN A 191 10.75 9.57 -2.76
CA GLN A 191 9.66 9.81 -3.71
C GLN A 191 8.92 8.52 -4.08
N ASP A 192 9.63 7.40 -4.27
CA ASP A 192 8.97 6.15 -4.64
C ASP A 192 8.07 5.65 -3.52
N TYR A 193 8.50 5.80 -2.26
CA TYR A 193 7.68 5.45 -1.10
C TYR A 193 6.44 6.35 -1.01
N LEU A 194 6.59 7.67 -1.19
CA LEU A 194 5.46 8.61 -1.30
C LEU A 194 4.45 8.19 -2.37
N ASP A 195 4.91 7.85 -3.58
CA ASP A 195 4.06 7.43 -4.68
C ASP A 195 3.27 6.15 -4.33
N GLY A 196 3.96 5.17 -3.75
CA GLY A 196 3.33 3.91 -3.32
C GLY A 196 2.32 4.10 -2.20
N THR A 197 2.68 4.85 -1.16
CA THR A 197 1.78 5.12 -0.04
C THR A 197 0.53 5.87 -0.50
N MET A 198 0.63 6.83 -1.42
CA MET A 198 -0.60 7.46 -1.97
C MET A 198 -1.52 6.45 -2.66
N ILE A 199 -0.97 5.43 -3.34
CA ILE A 199 -1.77 4.34 -3.92
C ILE A 199 -2.43 3.52 -2.81
N HIS A 200 -1.69 3.15 -1.76
CA HIS A 200 -2.22 2.47 -0.57
C HIS A 200 -3.38 3.26 0.06
N GLU A 201 -3.18 4.55 0.33
CA GLU A 201 -4.19 5.43 0.94
C GLU A 201 -5.46 5.57 0.09
N THR A 202 -5.31 5.72 -1.23
CA THR A 202 -6.47 5.69 -2.13
C THR A 202 -7.13 4.32 -2.19
N GLY A 203 -6.40 3.26 -1.84
CA GLY A 203 -6.92 1.92 -1.60
C GLY A 203 -7.92 1.90 -0.46
N HIS A 204 -7.61 2.53 0.69
CA HIS A 204 -8.59 2.71 1.77
C HIS A 204 -9.81 3.50 1.32
N THR A 205 -9.61 4.61 0.60
CA THR A 205 -10.74 5.41 0.09
C THR A 205 -11.63 4.58 -0.83
N LEU A 206 -11.04 3.77 -1.72
CA LEU A 206 -11.75 2.92 -2.66
C LEU A 206 -12.52 1.81 -1.93
N SER A 207 -11.86 1.11 -1.02
CA SER A 207 -12.45 -0.02 -0.30
C SER A 207 -13.58 0.43 0.63
N ILE A 208 -13.44 1.56 1.32
CA ILE A 208 -14.51 2.13 2.15
C ILE A 208 -15.73 2.49 1.31
N LYS A 209 -15.55 3.12 0.14
CA LYS A 209 -16.67 3.43 -0.76
C LYS A 209 -17.36 2.17 -1.29
N GLN A 210 -16.60 1.10 -1.49
CA GLN A 210 -17.10 -0.14 -2.05
C GLN A 210 -17.77 -1.04 -1.00
N TRP A 211 -17.21 -1.14 0.20
CA TRP A 211 -17.57 -2.14 1.20
C TRP A 211 -17.89 -1.58 2.59
N GLY A 212 -17.71 -0.28 2.82
CA GLY A 212 -17.92 0.36 4.11
C GLY A 212 -16.63 0.51 4.92
N ASP A 213 -16.71 1.34 5.96
CA ASP A 213 -15.62 1.71 6.88
C ASP A 213 -15.30 0.63 7.91
N SER A 214 -16.22 -0.30 8.15
CA SER A 214 -16.00 -1.44 9.03
C SER A 214 -15.62 -2.69 8.26
N ASP A 215 -14.41 -3.19 8.50
CA ASP A 215 -13.94 -4.48 7.98
C ASP A 215 -14.78 -5.67 8.46
N SER A 216 -15.64 -5.49 9.47
CA SER A 216 -16.59 -6.51 9.92
C SER A 216 -17.85 -6.61 9.03
N ASP A 217 -18.10 -5.62 8.17
CA ASP A 217 -19.27 -5.61 7.28
C ASP A 217 -19.22 -6.80 6.30
N LYS A 218 -20.36 -7.45 6.08
CA LYS A 218 -20.53 -8.57 5.13
C LYS A 218 -20.13 -8.22 3.70
N ARG A 219 -20.14 -6.94 3.33
CA ARG A 219 -19.68 -6.47 2.02
C ARG A 219 -18.20 -6.81 1.78
N TRP A 220 -17.41 -6.95 2.84
CA TRP A 220 -16.01 -7.39 2.78
C TRP A 220 -15.84 -8.90 2.57
N ASP A 221 -16.89 -9.72 2.67
CA ASP A 221 -16.76 -11.19 2.66
C ASP A 221 -16.12 -11.72 1.38
N GLY A 222 -16.39 -11.07 0.23
CA GLY A 222 -15.75 -11.41 -1.04
C GLY A 222 -14.23 -11.19 -1.00
N TRP A 223 -13.78 -10.07 -0.42
CA TRP A 223 -12.35 -9.79 -0.26
C TRP A 223 -11.69 -10.74 0.75
N LYS A 224 -12.32 -10.99 1.90
CA LYS A 224 -11.84 -11.94 2.91
C LYS A 224 -11.72 -13.36 2.34
N ALA A 225 -12.68 -13.77 1.51
CA ALA A 225 -12.62 -15.05 0.81
C ALA A 225 -11.43 -15.11 -0.17
N ALA A 226 -11.17 -14.02 -0.91
CA ALA A 226 -9.99 -13.91 -1.77
C ALA A 226 -8.68 -14.00 -0.98
N ILE A 227 -8.56 -13.27 0.15
CA ILE A 227 -7.41 -13.37 1.06
C ILE A 227 -7.13 -14.82 1.45
N LYS A 228 -8.17 -15.52 1.91
CA LYS A 228 -8.09 -16.92 2.35
C LYS A 228 -7.73 -17.87 1.20
N SER A 229 -8.32 -17.67 0.03
CA SER A 229 -8.10 -18.51 -1.15
C SER A 229 -6.65 -18.41 -1.63
N ASP A 230 -6.19 -17.18 -1.85
CA ASP A 230 -4.83 -16.88 -2.31
C ASP A 230 -3.80 -17.38 -1.28
N GLY A 231 -4.00 -17.01 -0.02
CA GLY A 231 -3.19 -17.46 1.12
C GLY A 231 -1.70 -17.09 1.05
N ILE A 232 -1.31 -16.17 0.17
CA ILE A 232 -0.03 -15.46 0.17
C ILE A 232 -0.33 -14.00 0.55
N VAL A 233 0.39 -13.43 1.50
CA VAL A 233 0.16 -12.04 1.94
C VAL A 233 1.14 -11.08 1.27
N PRO A 234 0.74 -9.83 0.94
CA PRO A 234 1.63 -8.87 0.31
C PRO A 234 2.65 -8.29 1.30
N SER A 235 2.30 -8.22 2.59
CA SER A 235 3.17 -7.76 3.68
C SER A 235 2.72 -8.31 5.04
N LYS A 236 3.51 -8.08 6.09
CA LYS A 236 3.08 -8.38 7.47
C LYS A 236 2.01 -7.39 7.92
N TYR A 237 2.13 -6.12 7.54
CA TYR A 237 1.16 -5.08 7.87
C TYR A 237 -0.24 -5.38 7.31
N ALA A 238 -0.32 -5.94 6.09
CA ALA A 238 -1.57 -6.44 5.51
C ALA A 238 -2.31 -7.48 6.37
N LYS A 239 -1.64 -8.17 7.30
CA LYS A 239 -2.30 -9.13 8.20
C LYS A 239 -3.12 -8.46 9.30
N ALA A 240 -2.92 -7.16 9.54
CA ALA A 240 -3.59 -6.42 10.61
C ALA A 240 -5.10 -6.31 10.38
N ALA A 241 -5.51 -5.99 9.14
CA ALA A 241 -6.92 -5.84 8.80
C ALA A 241 -7.19 -6.06 7.29
N PRO A 242 -8.39 -6.51 6.88
CA PRO A 242 -8.80 -6.58 5.47
C PRO A 242 -8.58 -5.29 4.67
N GLY A 243 -8.79 -4.12 5.29
CA GLY A 243 -8.53 -2.81 4.69
C GLY A 243 -7.05 -2.60 4.35
N GLU A 244 -6.16 -2.98 5.26
CA GLU A 244 -4.71 -2.92 5.06
C GLU A 244 -4.26 -3.90 3.96
N ASP A 245 -4.79 -5.13 3.97
CA ASP A 245 -4.52 -6.08 2.89
C ASP A 245 -4.94 -5.54 1.52
N PHE A 246 -6.08 -4.83 1.43
CA PHE A 246 -6.49 -4.18 0.19
C PHE A 246 -5.54 -3.06 -0.25
N GLY A 247 -5.16 -2.16 0.66
CA GLY A 247 -4.22 -1.07 0.37
C GLY A 247 -2.87 -1.58 -0.12
N GLU A 248 -2.28 -2.52 0.61
CA GLU A 248 -0.99 -3.15 0.30
C GLU A 248 -1.06 -3.95 -1.01
N THR A 249 -2.15 -4.70 -1.24
CA THR A 249 -2.33 -5.46 -2.48
C THR A 249 -2.52 -4.52 -3.67
N LEU A 250 -3.26 -3.41 -3.53
CA LEU A 250 -3.45 -2.43 -4.59
C LEU A 250 -2.13 -1.75 -4.95
N GLN A 251 -1.32 -1.38 -3.97
CA GLN A 251 0.01 -0.82 -4.21
C GLN A 251 0.88 -1.81 -4.98
N LEU A 252 0.96 -3.05 -4.53
CA LEU A 252 1.74 -4.11 -5.20
C LEU A 252 1.21 -4.37 -6.62
N TYR A 253 -0.11 -4.41 -6.80
CA TYR A 253 -0.76 -4.50 -8.11
C TYR A 253 -0.29 -3.39 -9.04
N GLN A 254 -0.37 -2.13 -8.61
CA GLN A 254 0.02 -0.98 -9.44
C GLN A 254 1.52 -0.95 -9.72
N GLN A 255 2.34 -1.38 -8.76
CA GLN A 255 3.79 -1.49 -8.94
C GLN A 255 4.15 -2.45 -10.07
N VAL A 256 3.56 -3.65 -10.09
CA VAL A 256 3.90 -4.68 -11.08
C VAL A 256 3.13 -4.56 -12.40
N LYS A 257 1.99 -3.84 -12.44
CA LYS A 257 1.18 -3.69 -13.65
C LYS A 257 1.99 -3.17 -14.83
N GLY A 258 1.86 -3.84 -15.97
CA GLY A 258 2.58 -3.57 -17.21
C GLY A 258 4.04 -4.03 -17.23
N THR A 259 4.51 -4.70 -16.17
CA THR A 259 5.89 -5.20 -16.07
C THR A 259 5.95 -6.72 -16.26
N PRO A 260 7.12 -7.31 -16.55
CA PRO A 260 7.29 -8.76 -16.59
C PRO A 260 6.94 -9.47 -15.27
N LYS A 261 6.89 -8.77 -14.14
CA LYS A 261 6.54 -9.35 -12.82
C LYS A 261 5.03 -9.46 -12.59
N GLU A 262 4.20 -8.87 -13.45
CA GLU A 262 2.75 -8.86 -13.25
C GLU A 262 2.18 -10.27 -13.21
N ALA A 263 2.53 -11.12 -14.19
CA ALA A 263 2.03 -12.49 -14.27
C ALA A 263 2.42 -13.34 -13.05
N GLU A 264 3.62 -13.11 -12.52
CA GLU A 264 4.13 -13.80 -11.33
C GLU A 264 3.30 -13.46 -10.10
N VAL A 265 3.11 -12.17 -9.80
CA VAL A 265 2.37 -11.74 -8.62
C VAL A 265 0.87 -12.07 -8.75
N ARG A 266 0.32 -11.96 -9.96
CA ARG A 266 -1.04 -12.45 -10.27
C ARG A 266 -1.21 -13.93 -9.97
N ALA A 267 -0.19 -14.75 -10.23
CA ALA A 267 -0.28 -16.18 -9.94
C ALA A 267 -0.32 -16.48 -8.42
N MET A 268 0.27 -15.60 -7.60
CA MET A 268 0.26 -15.69 -6.13
C MET A 268 -1.06 -15.22 -5.50
N MET A 269 -1.68 -14.18 -6.06
CA MET A 269 -2.89 -13.56 -5.53
C MET A 269 -4.01 -13.42 -6.59
N PRO A 270 -4.41 -14.52 -7.26
CA PRO A 270 -5.31 -14.45 -8.41
C PRO A 270 -6.71 -13.91 -8.05
N GLU A 271 -7.27 -14.28 -6.90
CA GLU A 271 -8.62 -13.84 -6.53
C GLU A 271 -8.66 -12.36 -6.16
N ARG A 272 -7.65 -11.88 -5.40
CA ARG A 272 -7.53 -10.45 -5.10
C ARG A 272 -7.32 -9.62 -6.36
N PHE A 273 -6.43 -10.05 -7.26
CA PHE A 273 -6.16 -9.33 -8.50
C PHE A 273 -7.39 -9.28 -9.42
N LYS A 274 -8.20 -10.34 -9.45
CA LYS A 274 -9.48 -10.35 -10.20
C LYS A 274 -10.48 -9.32 -9.66
N ILE A 275 -10.58 -9.17 -8.33
CA ILE A 275 -11.42 -8.15 -7.70
C ILE A 275 -10.90 -6.76 -8.06
N ILE A 276 -9.59 -6.52 -7.93
CA ILE A 276 -8.97 -5.24 -8.28
C ILE A 276 -9.19 -4.91 -9.77
N ASP A 277 -8.96 -5.84 -10.69
CA ASP A 277 -9.24 -5.62 -12.11
C ASP A 277 -10.69 -5.20 -12.34
N SER A 278 -11.64 -5.82 -11.64
CA SER A 278 -13.07 -5.51 -11.75
C SER A 278 -13.40 -4.10 -11.21
N LEU A 279 -12.74 -3.67 -10.14
CA LEU A 279 -12.91 -2.33 -9.57
C LEU A 279 -12.28 -1.23 -10.45
N LEU A 280 -11.18 -1.57 -11.13
CA LEU A 280 -10.41 -0.62 -11.94
C LEU A 280 -10.82 -0.61 -13.42
N ALA A 281 -11.60 -1.60 -13.88
CA ALA A 281 -12.18 -1.58 -15.20
C ALA A 281 -13.05 -0.32 -15.33
N GLU A 282 -12.64 0.61 -16.20
CA GLU A 282 -13.49 1.73 -16.59
C GLU A 282 -14.77 1.11 -17.17
N LYS A 283 -15.89 1.15 -16.44
CA LYS A 283 -17.17 0.84 -17.06
C LYS A 283 -17.29 1.80 -18.24
N PRO A 284 -17.49 1.32 -19.48
CA PRO A 284 -17.79 2.20 -20.59
C PRO A 284 -18.96 3.09 -20.15
N LYS A 285 -18.82 4.40 -20.32
CA LYS A 285 -19.94 5.32 -20.11
C LYS A 285 -21.11 4.80 -20.96
N PRO A 286 -22.31 4.60 -20.39
CA PRO A 286 -23.50 4.38 -21.21
C PRO A 286 -23.74 5.59 -22.14
#